data_AF-A0A3R6FDK7-F1
#
_entry.id   AF-A0A3R6FDK7-F1
#
_cell.length_a   1.000
_cell.length_b   1.000
_cell.length_c   1.000
_cell.angle_alpha   90.00
_cell.angle_beta   90.00
_cell.angle_gamma   90.00
#
_symmetry.space_group_name_H-M   'P 1'
#
loop_
_entity.id
_entity.type
_entity.pdbx_description
1 polymer ?
#
loop_
_entity_poly.entity_id
_entity_poly.type
_entity_poly.pdbx_seq_one_letter_code
_entity_poly.pdbx_strand_id
1 'polypeptide(L)'
;MAAMLALAASCSENELVESGGTGANENGPHYATFTIKLPTTNGTRAAGDPTYEDGTPNEYAVNNATLLVFRGDAGGNEADAEFVESVELGDMKPWTGVDDDPNVITTEANITAKLNNFESSYTGNYYAVIMLNNNMTGSNKKVKLPVNGNTFSDWQKANVINSMASEVNGFYMANAVKVNGTTTSTLVTIDKNKVTTNESAAQSAATIYVERGVAKVTMTAFSEMDVKGLTGDKVTITAWDLDVTNKKSYPVHNVDNYDSFGDYWGNIWEVARFTSGHTTFNRAHWGIDPNYSTISNDKKYTDEFNYKAKTYDFSAAGGATAPKYCLENTFSLGHMYQNQTTRVIMKLHTCQAV
;
A
#
# COMPACT_ATOMS: atom_id res chain seq x y z
N MET A 1 -6.58 -41.92 -24.47
CA MET A 1 -5.25 -42.24 -23.94
C MET A 1 -4.63 -40.92 -23.52
N ALA A 2 -4.57 -40.67 -22.22
CA ALA A 2 -4.19 -39.39 -21.64
C ALA A 2 -2.68 -39.18 -21.76
N ALA A 3 -2.27 -38.03 -22.30
CA ALA A 3 -0.89 -37.58 -22.25
C ALA A 3 -0.68 -36.84 -20.93
N MET A 4 -0.02 -37.53 -20.00
CA MET A 4 0.44 -37.02 -18.73
C MET A 4 1.59 -36.04 -19.02
N LEU A 5 1.34 -34.73 -18.93
CA LEU A 5 2.40 -33.72 -19.01
C LEU A 5 3.06 -33.63 -17.63
N ALA A 6 4.30 -34.12 -17.54
CA ALA A 6 5.14 -33.96 -16.38
C ALA A 6 5.50 -32.47 -16.20
N LEU A 7 5.06 -31.86 -15.10
CA LEU A 7 5.62 -30.59 -14.63
C LEU A 7 7.04 -30.85 -14.15
N ALA A 8 8.00 -30.33 -14.88
CA ALA A 8 9.38 -30.21 -14.42
C ALA A 8 9.42 -29.21 -13.27
N ALA A 9 9.73 -29.70 -12.07
CA ALA A 9 10.18 -28.86 -10.96
C ALA A 9 11.48 -28.18 -11.38
N SER A 10 11.43 -26.87 -11.63
CA SER A 10 12.63 -26.05 -11.75
C SER A 10 13.21 -25.85 -10.35
N CYS A 11 14.13 -26.72 -9.95
CA CYS A 11 15.10 -26.39 -8.92
C CYS A 11 15.94 -25.22 -9.45
N SER A 12 15.58 -23.99 -9.06
CA SER A 12 16.46 -22.85 -9.19
C SER A 12 17.50 -22.94 -8.07
N GLU A 13 18.63 -23.56 -8.36
CA GLU A 13 19.87 -23.35 -7.61
C GLU A 13 20.32 -21.90 -7.85
N ASN A 14 19.86 -20.99 -7.00
CA ASN A 14 20.60 -19.77 -6.73
C ASN A 14 20.99 -19.83 -5.26
N GLU A 15 22.26 -20.17 -5.03
CA GLU A 15 22.95 -19.92 -3.76
C GLU A 15 22.70 -18.46 -3.36
N LEU A 16 21.85 -18.27 -2.35
CA LEU A 16 21.57 -16.96 -1.81
C LEU A 16 22.79 -16.49 -1.04
N VAL A 17 23.33 -15.36 -1.51
CA VAL A 17 24.31 -14.56 -0.79
C VAL A 17 23.79 -14.30 0.62
N GLU A 18 24.53 -14.80 1.61
CA GLU A 18 24.28 -14.59 3.03
C GLU A 18 24.19 -13.10 3.35
N SER A 19 22.97 -12.62 3.53
CA SER A 19 22.70 -11.34 4.20
C SER A 19 22.78 -11.58 5.71
N GLY A 20 24.01 -11.50 6.23
CA GLY A 20 24.39 -11.24 7.63
C GLY A 20 23.36 -11.49 8.73
N GLY A 21 23.34 -12.72 9.25
CA GLY A 21 22.80 -13.06 10.55
C GLY A 21 23.57 -14.27 11.09
N THR A 22 24.42 -14.08 12.11
CA THR A 22 25.13 -15.18 12.76
C THR A 22 24.15 -15.99 13.61
N GLY A 23 23.49 -16.95 12.98
CA GLY A 23 22.70 -17.99 13.62
C GLY A 23 22.69 -19.19 12.70
N ALA A 24 23.63 -20.11 12.89
CA ALA A 24 23.51 -21.43 12.31
C ALA A 24 22.15 -22.01 12.73
N ASN A 25 21.44 -22.60 11.78
CA ASN A 25 20.05 -23.02 11.93
C ASN A 25 19.94 -24.18 12.95
N GLU A 26 19.82 -23.87 14.25
CA GLU A 26 19.66 -24.88 15.31
C GLU A 26 18.32 -25.62 15.24
N ASN A 27 17.34 -25.12 14.46
CA ASN A 27 15.96 -25.62 14.46
C ASN A 27 15.54 -26.33 13.15
N GLY A 28 16.39 -26.37 12.12
CA GLY A 28 16.06 -26.94 10.82
C GLY A 28 15.17 -26.05 9.97
N PRO A 29 14.83 -26.44 8.71
CA PRO A 29 14.06 -25.59 7.82
C PRO A 29 12.58 -25.58 8.22
N HIS A 30 11.98 -24.39 8.32
CA HIS A 30 10.55 -24.20 8.54
C HIS A 30 9.88 -23.61 7.29
N TYR A 31 8.65 -24.03 7.00
CA TYR A 31 7.91 -23.65 5.81
C TYR A 31 6.48 -23.23 6.16
N ALA A 32 6.01 -22.17 5.52
CA ALA A 32 4.65 -21.68 5.66
C ALA A 32 4.14 -21.13 4.33
N THR A 33 2.88 -21.39 4.00
CA THR A 33 2.23 -20.79 2.83
C THR A 33 1.53 -19.50 3.23
N PHE A 34 1.65 -18.48 2.38
CA PHE A 34 1.01 -17.19 2.53
C PHE A 34 0.09 -16.95 1.34
N THR A 35 -1.16 -16.58 1.63
CA THR A 35 -2.13 -16.16 0.62
C THR A 35 -2.13 -14.63 0.54
N ILE A 36 -1.72 -14.05 -0.59
CA ILE A 36 -1.75 -12.61 -0.80
C ILE A 36 -2.96 -12.26 -1.63
N LYS A 37 -3.74 -11.27 -1.19
CA LYS A 37 -4.91 -10.75 -1.88
C LYS A 37 -4.66 -9.28 -2.27
N LEU A 38 -4.56 -9.04 -3.57
CA LEU A 38 -4.49 -7.70 -4.15
C LEU A 38 -5.77 -6.92 -3.83
N PRO A 39 -5.71 -5.59 -3.81
CA PRO A 39 -6.89 -4.76 -3.59
C PRO A 39 -7.87 -4.94 -4.76
N THR A 40 -8.88 -5.78 -4.60
CA THR A 40 -10.05 -5.79 -5.47
C THR A 40 -10.89 -4.56 -5.16
N THR A 41 -11.38 -3.90 -6.20
CA THR A 41 -12.35 -2.79 -6.13
C THR A 41 -11.95 -1.62 -5.20
N ASN A 42 -11.15 -0.69 -5.73
CA ASN A 42 -10.89 0.60 -5.09
C ASN A 42 -12.08 1.56 -5.35
N GLY A 43 -12.78 1.96 -4.29
CA GLY A 43 -13.96 2.82 -4.40
C GLY A 43 -13.65 4.24 -4.88
N THR A 44 -14.46 4.74 -5.80
CA THR A 44 -14.43 6.15 -6.22
C THR A 44 -15.27 6.96 -5.25
N ARG A 45 -14.69 7.96 -4.55
CA ARG A 45 -15.46 8.91 -3.72
C ARG A 45 -16.07 10.01 -4.60
N ALA A 46 -17.04 9.65 -5.42
CA ALA A 46 -17.93 10.62 -6.06
C ALA A 46 -19.12 10.94 -5.13
N ALA A 47 -19.88 12.01 -5.41
CA ALA A 47 -21.14 12.26 -4.72
C ALA A 47 -22.18 11.18 -5.17
N GLY A 48 -22.34 10.15 -4.35
CA GLY A 48 -23.17 8.97 -4.63
C GLY A 48 -22.65 7.73 -3.90
N ASP A 49 -23.30 6.58 -4.09
CA ASP A 49 -22.75 5.30 -3.64
C ASP A 49 -21.43 5.02 -4.40
N PRO A 50 -20.38 4.53 -3.73
CA PRO A 50 -19.11 4.27 -4.37
C PRO A 50 -19.29 3.24 -5.50
N THR A 51 -19.04 3.67 -6.75
CA THR A 51 -18.86 2.74 -7.87
C THR A 51 -17.40 2.29 -7.89
N TYR A 52 -17.20 1.00 -8.03
CA TYR A 52 -15.89 0.37 -8.01
C TYR A 52 -15.47 0.07 -9.44
N GLU A 53 -14.62 0.92 -10.00
CA GLU A 53 -14.00 0.67 -11.30
C GLU A 53 -12.69 -0.08 -11.09
N ASP A 54 -12.48 -1.13 -11.89
CA ASP A 54 -11.25 -1.90 -11.83
C ASP A 54 -10.04 -1.07 -12.28
N GLY A 55 -8.90 -1.27 -11.59
CA GLY A 55 -7.62 -0.75 -12.04
C GLY A 55 -7.16 -1.39 -13.34
N THR A 56 -6.16 -0.80 -13.98
CA THR A 56 -5.51 -1.33 -15.17
C THR A 56 -4.60 -2.53 -14.83
N PRO A 57 -4.28 -3.42 -15.77
CA PRO A 57 -3.32 -4.51 -15.55
C PRO A 57 -1.97 -4.03 -14.96
N ASN A 58 -1.49 -2.86 -15.38
CA ASN A 58 -0.26 -2.28 -14.85
C ASN A 58 -0.37 -1.87 -13.37
N GLU A 59 -1.57 -1.45 -12.92
CA GLU A 59 -1.82 -1.12 -11.52
C GLU A 59 -1.84 -2.36 -10.62
N TYR A 60 -1.99 -3.57 -11.19
CA TYR A 60 -2.01 -4.84 -10.47
C TYR A 60 -0.75 -5.70 -10.69
N ALA A 61 0.18 -5.26 -11.55
CA ALA A 61 1.38 -6.02 -11.85
C ALA A 61 2.22 -6.23 -10.59
N VAL A 62 2.54 -7.49 -10.28
CA VAL A 62 3.49 -7.88 -9.23
C VAL A 62 4.71 -8.52 -9.90
N ASN A 63 5.84 -7.83 -9.79
CA ASN A 63 7.11 -8.24 -10.39
C ASN A 63 8.04 -8.91 -9.39
N ASN A 64 7.85 -8.64 -8.10
CA ASN A 64 8.57 -9.28 -7.00
C ASN A 64 7.83 -9.04 -5.67
N ALA A 65 8.16 -9.86 -4.68
CA ALA A 65 7.67 -9.73 -3.32
C ALA A 65 8.77 -10.05 -2.30
N THR A 66 8.69 -9.38 -1.16
CA THR A 66 9.52 -9.64 0.01
C THR A 66 8.61 -9.78 1.23
N LEU A 67 8.69 -10.92 1.91
CA LEU A 67 8.08 -11.13 3.21
C LEU A 67 9.04 -10.61 4.30
N LEU A 68 8.53 -9.81 5.22
CA LEU A 68 9.18 -9.47 6.47
C LEU A 68 8.47 -10.23 7.58
N VAL A 69 9.27 -10.89 8.42
CA VAL A 69 8.78 -11.59 9.60
C VAL A 69 9.18 -10.78 10.82
N PHE A 70 8.19 -10.51 11.67
CA PHE A 70 8.36 -9.91 12.99
C PHE A 70 7.92 -10.90 14.07
N ARG A 71 8.38 -10.71 15.30
CA ARG A 71 7.90 -11.45 16.47
C ARG A 71 7.62 -10.51 17.64
N GLY A 72 6.63 -10.84 18.45
CA GLY A 72 6.29 -10.05 19.62
C GLY A 72 5.57 -10.88 20.67
N ASP A 73 5.45 -10.34 21.88
CA ASP A 73 4.80 -11.03 22.98
C ASP A 73 3.34 -11.39 22.67
N ALA A 74 2.85 -12.49 23.25
CA ALA A 74 1.46 -12.89 23.09
C ALA A 74 0.53 -11.81 23.67
N GLY A 75 -0.30 -11.20 22.83
CA GLY A 75 -1.17 -10.08 23.22
C GLY A 75 -0.45 -8.72 23.33
N GLY A 76 0.82 -8.65 22.93
CA GLY A 76 1.58 -7.41 22.84
C GLY A 76 1.10 -6.51 21.69
N ASN A 77 1.58 -5.27 21.69
CA ASN A 77 1.31 -4.31 20.63
C ASN A 77 2.15 -4.67 19.39
N GLU A 78 1.53 -4.71 18.21
CA GLU A 78 2.24 -5.00 16.96
C GLU A 78 3.30 -3.92 16.62
N ALA A 79 3.12 -2.69 17.12
CA ALA A 79 4.09 -1.60 16.99
C ALA A 79 5.45 -1.94 17.63
N ASP A 80 5.45 -2.78 18.66
CA ASP A 80 6.64 -3.21 19.41
C ASP A 80 7.22 -4.53 18.89
N ALA A 81 6.59 -5.15 17.89
CA ALA A 81 7.08 -6.41 17.32
C ALA A 81 8.47 -6.20 16.68
N GLU A 82 9.41 -7.08 17.03
CA GLU A 82 10.81 -7.01 16.59
C GLU A 82 11.01 -7.75 15.27
N PHE A 83 11.82 -7.17 14.40
CA PHE A 83 12.18 -7.78 13.13
C PHE A 83 13.03 -9.05 13.32
N VAL A 84 12.68 -10.11 12.58
CA VAL A 84 13.29 -11.44 12.66
C VAL A 84 14.07 -11.79 11.40
N GLU A 85 13.42 -11.70 10.23
CA GLU A 85 14.03 -12.02 8.94
C GLU A 85 13.23 -11.44 7.77
N SER A 86 13.88 -11.35 6.62
CA SER A 86 13.23 -11.07 5.34
C SER A 86 13.44 -12.23 4.37
N VAL A 87 12.39 -12.60 3.64
CA VAL A 87 12.41 -13.68 2.64
C VAL A 87 11.99 -13.11 1.29
N GLU A 88 12.81 -13.30 0.26
CA GLU A 88 12.45 -12.95 -1.12
C GLU A 88 11.58 -14.04 -1.73
N LEU A 89 10.48 -13.65 -2.37
CA LEU A 89 9.42 -14.58 -2.82
C LEU A 89 9.18 -14.55 -4.34
N GLY A 90 10.02 -13.86 -5.10
CA GLY A 90 9.85 -13.72 -6.55
C GLY A 90 8.54 -13.02 -6.93
N ASP A 91 8.02 -13.28 -8.14
CA ASP A 91 6.83 -12.63 -8.70
C ASP A 91 5.48 -13.21 -8.22
N MET A 92 5.53 -14.21 -7.34
CA MET A 92 4.38 -14.85 -6.72
C MET A 92 3.39 -15.51 -7.70
N LYS A 93 3.83 -15.93 -8.89
CA LYS A 93 2.96 -16.67 -9.80
C LYS A 93 2.72 -18.13 -9.37
N PRO A 94 1.58 -18.75 -9.74
CA PRO A 94 0.49 -18.15 -10.51
C PRO A 94 -0.45 -17.29 -9.66
N TRP A 95 -0.89 -16.18 -10.22
CA TRP A 95 -2.02 -15.42 -9.69
C TRP A 95 -3.31 -16.09 -10.18
N THR A 96 -4.32 -16.21 -9.32
CA THR A 96 -5.65 -16.72 -9.64
C THR A 96 -6.72 -15.64 -9.48
N GLY A 97 -7.70 -15.64 -10.39
CA GLY A 97 -8.89 -14.79 -10.29
C GLY A 97 -9.84 -15.32 -9.22
N VAL A 98 -10.56 -14.41 -8.58
CA VAL A 98 -11.58 -14.74 -7.58
C VAL A 98 -12.95 -14.38 -8.14
N ASP A 99 -13.35 -15.00 -9.26
CA ASP A 99 -14.73 -15.22 -9.75
C ASP A 99 -14.69 -15.81 -11.18
N ASP A 100 -15.75 -16.50 -11.62
CA ASP A 100 -15.91 -17.09 -12.97
C ASP A 100 -16.15 -16.04 -14.10
N ASP A 101 -15.92 -14.75 -13.84
CA ASP A 101 -16.13 -13.68 -14.82
C ASP A 101 -14.84 -13.37 -15.61
N PRO A 102 -14.85 -13.48 -16.96
CA PRO A 102 -13.70 -13.21 -17.81
C PRO A 102 -13.19 -11.75 -17.78
N ASN A 103 -13.88 -10.83 -17.09
CA ASN A 103 -13.46 -9.45 -16.89
C ASN A 103 -12.81 -9.21 -15.52
N VAL A 104 -12.72 -10.21 -14.65
CA VAL A 104 -12.14 -10.08 -13.30
C VAL A 104 -10.61 -10.09 -13.37
N ILE A 105 -10.01 -9.10 -12.72
CA ILE A 105 -8.56 -9.04 -12.54
C ILE A 105 -8.14 -10.16 -11.60
N THR A 106 -7.11 -10.91 -12.01
CA THR A 106 -6.44 -11.92 -11.21
C THR A 106 -5.91 -11.30 -9.91
N THR A 107 -6.32 -11.78 -8.73
CA THR A 107 -6.20 -10.99 -7.49
C THR A 107 -5.67 -11.73 -6.27
N GLU A 108 -5.43 -13.03 -6.35
CA GLU A 108 -4.77 -13.74 -5.26
C GLU A 108 -3.66 -14.69 -5.71
N ALA A 109 -2.67 -14.90 -4.84
CA ALA A 109 -1.59 -15.86 -5.06
C ALA A 109 -1.24 -16.56 -3.75
N ASN A 110 -0.83 -17.82 -3.85
CA ASN A 110 -0.29 -18.58 -2.75
C ASN A 110 1.21 -18.80 -2.97
N ILE A 111 2.01 -18.55 -1.94
CA ILE A 111 3.46 -18.77 -2.00
C ILE A 111 3.94 -19.42 -0.71
N THR A 112 4.79 -20.44 -0.84
CA THR A 112 5.44 -21.06 0.30
C THR A 112 6.78 -20.38 0.55
N ALA A 113 6.98 -19.86 1.75
CA ALA A 113 8.24 -19.27 2.19
C ALA A 113 8.99 -20.25 3.09
N LYS A 114 10.32 -20.27 2.94
CA LYS A 114 11.24 -20.91 3.89
C LYS A 114 11.63 -19.87 4.95
N LEU A 115 11.27 -20.13 6.20
CA LEU A 115 11.55 -19.29 7.36
C LEU A 115 12.80 -19.86 8.06
N ASN A 116 13.90 -19.11 8.05
CA ASN A 116 15.19 -19.59 8.58
C ASN A 116 15.36 -19.28 10.07
N ASN A 117 14.64 -18.29 10.58
CA ASN A 117 14.74 -17.79 11.96
C ASN A 117 13.43 -18.01 12.74
N PHE A 118 12.58 -18.94 12.29
CA PHE A 118 11.39 -19.37 13.01
C PHE A 118 11.76 -20.32 14.14
N GLU A 119 11.22 -20.07 15.34
CA GLU A 119 11.44 -20.88 16.54
C GLU A 119 10.10 -21.43 17.03
N SER A 120 9.88 -22.74 16.89
CA SER A 120 8.64 -23.39 17.32
C SER A 120 8.37 -23.28 18.83
N SER A 121 9.42 -23.14 19.63
CA SER A 121 9.35 -22.98 21.09
C SER A 121 9.01 -21.54 21.53
N TYR A 122 9.06 -20.56 20.64
CA TYR A 122 8.75 -19.18 20.98
C TYR A 122 7.30 -19.05 21.42
N THR A 123 7.10 -18.54 22.63
CA THR A 123 5.77 -18.45 23.26
C THR A 123 4.94 -17.28 22.75
N GLY A 124 5.58 -16.27 22.16
CA GLY A 124 4.92 -15.13 21.54
C GLY A 124 4.34 -15.44 20.16
N ASN A 125 4.00 -14.39 19.43
CA ASN A 125 3.43 -14.45 18.09
C ASN A 125 4.47 -14.09 17.04
N TYR A 126 4.34 -14.73 15.87
CA TYR A 126 5.01 -14.28 14.65
C TYR A 126 4.02 -13.51 13.79
N TYR A 127 4.53 -12.52 13.07
CA TYR A 127 3.75 -11.60 12.26
C TYR A 127 4.38 -11.42 10.88
N ALA A 128 3.55 -11.24 9.87
CA ALA A 128 3.93 -11.07 8.48
C ALA A 128 3.59 -9.67 7.99
N VAL A 129 4.58 -9.03 7.35
CA VAL A 129 4.40 -7.87 6.48
C VAL A 129 4.91 -8.24 5.09
N ILE A 130 4.08 -8.12 4.06
CA ILE A 130 4.50 -8.32 2.67
C ILE A 130 4.79 -6.96 2.04
N MET A 131 5.83 -6.91 1.21
CA MET A 131 6.12 -5.78 0.34
C MET A 131 6.20 -6.24 -1.10
N LEU A 132 5.30 -5.75 -1.95
CA LEU A 132 5.27 -6.03 -3.37
C LEU A 132 5.99 -4.93 -4.14
N ASN A 133 6.66 -5.31 -5.23
CA ASN A 133 7.38 -4.40 -6.14
C ASN A 133 8.45 -3.55 -5.44
N ASN A 134 9.08 -4.11 -4.40
CA ASN A 134 10.12 -3.45 -3.62
C ASN A 134 11.54 -3.99 -3.87
N ASN A 135 11.67 -5.21 -4.37
CA ASN A 135 12.95 -5.88 -4.60
C ASN A 135 13.66 -5.27 -5.83
N MET A 136 14.28 -4.12 -5.59
CA MET A 136 15.11 -3.37 -6.52
C MET A 136 16.44 -3.04 -5.84
N THR A 137 17.49 -2.90 -6.63
CA THR A 137 18.85 -2.65 -6.14
C THR A 137 19.18 -1.15 -6.07
N GLY A 138 20.10 -0.79 -5.18
CA GLY A 138 20.66 0.55 -5.07
C GLY A 138 19.60 1.63 -4.81
N SER A 139 19.75 2.77 -5.49
CA SER A 139 18.87 3.93 -5.36
C SER A 139 17.44 3.71 -5.85
N ASN A 140 17.17 2.58 -6.51
CA ASN A 140 15.84 2.27 -7.05
C ASN A 140 14.96 1.51 -6.04
N LYS A 141 15.52 1.07 -4.91
CA LYS A 141 14.75 0.42 -3.84
C LYS A 141 13.71 1.39 -3.29
N LYS A 142 12.43 0.99 -3.31
CA LYS A 142 11.34 1.88 -2.89
C LYS A 142 11.36 2.06 -1.39
N VAL A 143 11.41 0.97 -0.63
CA VAL A 143 11.42 0.91 0.83
C VAL A 143 12.66 0.17 1.31
N LYS A 144 13.40 0.79 2.24
CA LYS A 144 14.52 0.11 2.92
C LYS A 144 14.00 -0.99 3.83
N LEU A 145 14.63 -2.16 3.86
CA LEU A 145 14.22 -3.23 4.79
C LEU A 145 14.61 -2.85 6.23
N PRO A 146 13.86 -3.33 7.24
CA PRO A 146 14.31 -3.27 8.63
C PRO A 146 15.61 -4.07 8.81
N VAL A 147 16.32 -3.78 9.89
CA VAL A 147 17.48 -4.56 10.35
C VAL A 147 17.19 -5.17 11.73
N ASN A 148 17.92 -6.22 12.09
CA ASN A 148 17.75 -6.89 13.39
C ASN A 148 17.81 -5.89 14.55
N GLY A 149 16.87 -6.02 15.49
CA GLY A 149 16.70 -5.10 16.61
C GLY A 149 15.83 -3.87 16.31
N ASN A 150 15.32 -3.70 15.09
CA ASN A 150 14.23 -2.75 14.83
C ASN A 150 12.90 -3.33 15.30
N THR A 151 12.11 -2.52 16.00
CA THR A 151 10.67 -2.74 16.11
C THR A 151 9.97 -2.31 14.82
N PHE A 152 8.74 -2.79 14.60
CA PHE A 152 7.92 -2.35 13.47
C PHE A 152 7.74 -0.83 13.45
N SER A 153 7.43 -0.24 14.61
CA SER A 153 7.21 1.21 14.71
C SER A 153 8.48 2.02 14.48
N ASP A 154 9.63 1.59 15.00
CA ASP A 154 10.91 2.27 14.78
C ASP A 154 11.31 2.23 13.30
N TRP A 155 11.11 1.07 12.65
CA TRP A 155 11.35 0.93 11.21
C TRP A 155 10.44 1.85 10.39
N GLN A 156 9.13 1.88 10.67
CA GLN A 156 8.18 2.78 10.00
C GLN A 156 8.63 4.24 10.14
N LYS A 157 8.90 4.69 11.37
CA LYS A 157 9.31 6.08 11.68
C LYS A 157 10.62 6.48 10.98
N ALA A 158 11.60 5.59 10.94
CA ALA A 158 12.90 5.88 10.36
C ALA A 158 12.90 5.88 8.82
N ASN A 159 11.84 5.37 8.20
CA ASN A 159 11.81 5.06 6.76
C ASN A 159 10.73 5.84 6.03
N VAL A 160 10.68 7.14 6.33
CA VAL A 160 9.80 8.12 5.68
C VAL A 160 10.38 8.49 4.30
N ILE A 161 9.68 8.13 3.23
CA ILE A 161 10.24 8.06 1.88
C ILE A 161 9.28 8.55 0.79
N ASN A 162 9.83 8.87 -0.38
CA ASN A 162 9.07 9.33 -1.55
C ASN A 162 9.07 8.35 -2.73
N SER A 163 10.00 7.40 -2.73
CA SER A 163 10.30 6.46 -3.81
C SER A 163 9.17 5.48 -4.08
N MET A 164 8.23 5.29 -3.14
CA MET A 164 7.01 4.50 -3.36
C MET A 164 6.09 5.08 -4.45
N ALA A 165 6.20 6.39 -4.73
CA ALA A 165 5.46 7.03 -5.81
C ALA A 165 5.95 6.61 -7.21
N SER A 166 7.12 5.99 -7.31
CA SER A 166 7.65 5.51 -8.59
C SER A 166 6.82 4.35 -9.12
N GLU A 167 6.44 4.44 -10.40
CA GLU A 167 5.77 3.36 -11.14
C GLU A 167 6.77 2.37 -11.75
N VAL A 168 8.08 2.66 -11.66
CA VAL A 168 9.13 1.75 -12.13
C VAL A 168 9.00 0.42 -11.39
N ASN A 169 8.99 -0.69 -12.14
CA ASN A 169 8.81 -2.04 -11.62
C ASN A 169 7.45 -2.28 -10.94
N GLY A 170 6.39 -1.58 -11.36
CA GLY A 170 5.02 -1.74 -10.85
C GLY A 170 4.77 -0.96 -9.56
N PHE A 171 3.51 -0.81 -9.16
CA PHE A 171 3.17 -0.04 -7.94
C PHE A 171 3.64 -0.73 -6.68
N TYR A 172 4.27 0.01 -5.77
CA TYR A 172 4.56 -0.52 -4.43
C TYR A 172 3.26 -0.88 -3.71
N MET A 173 3.21 -2.04 -3.08
CA MET A 173 2.08 -2.44 -2.23
C MET A 173 2.59 -3.06 -0.93
N ALA A 174 1.85 -2.85 0.15
CA ALA A 174 2.13 -3.46 1.44
C ALA A 174 0.83 -3.90 2.13
N ASN A 175 0.94 -4.50 3.32
CA ASN A 175 -0.21 -4.87 4.13
C ASN A 175 -1.23 -3.73 4.23
N ALA A 176 -2.50 -4.10 4.08
CA ALA A 176 -3.63 -3.27 4.40
C ALA A 176 -3.91 -3.28 5.90
N VAL A 177 -4.37 -2.15 6.43
CA VAL A 177 -4.83 -2.08 7.82
C VAL A 177 -6.25 -2.64 7.94
N LYS A 178 -6.42 -3.65 8.79
CA LYS A 178 -7.72 -4.20 9.16
C LYS A 178 -8.29 -3.47 10.37
N VAL A 179 -9.57 -3.14 10.31
CA VAL A 179 -10.36 -2.60 11.41
C VAL A 179 -11.11 -3.74 12.12
N ASN A 180 -10.96 -3.83 13.44
CA ASN A 180 -11.56 -4.84 14.31
C ASN A 180 -12.39 -4.15 15.41
N GLY A 181 -13.60 -3.68 15.06
CA GLY A 181 -14.41 -2.88 15.96
C GLY A 181 -13.77 -1.50 16.18
N THR A 182 -13.31 -1.23 17.40
CA THR A 182 -12.67 0.04 17.78
C THR A 182 -11.13 -0.01 17.72
N THR A 183 -10.54 -1.12 17.28
CA THR A 183 -9.08 -1.29 17.14
C THR A 183 -8.70 -1.64 15.71
N THR A 184 -7.40 -1.64 15.44
CA THR A 184 -6.82 -1.95 14.13
C THR A 184 -5.72 -3.00 14.23
N SER A 185 -5.40 -3.63 13.10
CA SER A 185 -4.26 -4.52 12.95
C SER A 185 -3.67 -4.38 11.55
N THR A 186 -2.38 -4.10 11.49
CA THR A 186 -1.59 -3.91 10.27
C THR A 186 -0.76 -5.14 9.97
N LEU A 187 -0.21 -5.77 11.02
CA LEU A 187 0.58 -6.97 10.93
C LEU A 187 -0.34 -8.19 10.92
N VAL A 188 -0.06 -9.17 10.05
CA VAL A 188 -0.87 -10.40 9.97
C VAL A 188 -0.19 -11.50 10.77
N THR A 189 -0.85 -12.01 11.81
CA THR A 189 -0.33 -13.13 12.60
C THR A 189 -0.13 -14.38 11.74
N ILE A 190 1.02 -15.03 11.92
CA ILE A 190 1.35 -16.31 11.30
C ILE A 190 0.88 -17.43 12.23
N ASP A 191 -0.02 -18.29 11.74
CA ASP A 191 -0.49 -19.46 12.48
C ASP A 191 0.65 -20.48 12.65
N LYS A 192 1.26 -20.49 13.82
CA LYS A 192 2.39 -21.38 14.16
C LYS A 192 2.04 -22.86 13.97
N ASN A 193 0.78 -23.26 14.12
CA ASN A 193 0.38 -24.67 13.96
C ASN A 193 0.38 -25.14 12.49
N LYS A 194 0.46 -24.20 11.55
CA LYS A 194 0.52 -24.46 10.11
C LYS A 194 1.92 -24.32 9.52
N VAL A 195 2.89 -23.94 10.35
CA VAL A 195 4.31 -23.94 9.98
C VAL A 195 4.84 -25.36 10.11
N THR A 196 5.46 -25.89 9.05
CA THR A 196 5.93 -27.27 8.99
C THR A 196 7.43 -27.34 8.76
N THR A 197 8.04 -28.49 9.01
CA THR A 197 9.45 -28.76 8.64
C THR A 197 9.60 -29.36 7.24
N ASN A 198 8.49 -29.57 6.54
CA ASN A 198 8.43 -30.14 5.20
C ASN A 198 7.64 -29.20 4.28
N GLU A 199 8.31 -28.66 3.27
CA GLU A 199 7.75 -27.74 2.27
C GLU A 199 6.47 -28.27 1.61
N SER A 200 6.45 -29.55 1.25
CA SER A 200 5.29 -30.19 0.60
C SER A 200 4.07 -30.31 1.51
N ALA A 201 4.26 -30.18 2.83
CA ALA A 201 3.20 -30.21 3.83
C ALA A 201 2.83 -28.80 4.34
N ALA A 202 3.46 -27.74 3.82
CA ALA A 202 3.19 -26.37 4.23
C ALA A 202 1.71 -26.02 3.99
N GLN A 203 1.09 -25.38 4.98
CA GLN A 203 -0.30 -24.94 4.92
C GLN A 203 -0.38 -23.41 4.92
N SER A 204 -1.52 -22.86 4.50
CA SER A 204 -1.74 -21.40 4.54
C SER A 204 -1.80 -20.91 5.99
N ALA A 205 -0.68 -20.35 6.44
CA ALA A 205 -0.46 -19.85 7.80
C ALA A 205 -0.96 -18.42 7.98
N ALA A 206 -1.12 -17.66 6.88
CA ALA A 206 -1.63 -16.31 6.90
C ALA A 206 -2.28 -15.93 5.55
N THR A 207 -3.33 -15.11 5.62
CA THR A 207 -3.91 -14.41 4.46
C THR A 207 -3.68 -12.92 4.63
N ILE A 208 -2.97 -12.31 3.69
CA ILE A 208 -2.54 -10.92 3.74
C ILE A 208 -3.24 -10.16 2.63
N TYR A 209 -4.07 -9.19 3.01
CA TYR A 209 -4.63 -8.22 2.08
C TYR A 209 -3.65 -7.07 1.93
N VAL A 210 -3.43 -6.61 0.70
CA VAL A 210 -2.52 -5.49 0.42
C VAL A 210 -3.24 -4.26 -0.11
N GLU A 211 -2.51 -3.15 -0.15
CA GLU A 211 -2.89 -1.89 -0.80
C GLU A 211 -1.69 -1.21 -1.42
N ARG A 212 -1.96 -0.35 -2.40
CA ARG A 212 -0.95 0.47 -3.08
C ARG A 212 -0.46 1.57 -2.14
N GLY A 213 0.83 1.85 -2.18
CA GLY A 213 1.43 2.98 -1.45
C GLY A 213 1.15 4.37 -2.05
N VAL A 214 0.19 4.46 -2.99
CA VAL A 214 -0.22 5.71 -3.64
C VAL A 214 -1.74 5.77 -3.78
N ALA A 215 -2.27 6.98 -3.73
CA ALA A 215 -3.63 7.28 -4.16
C ALA A 215 -3.69 7.45 -5.68
N LYS A 216 -4.80 7.04 -6.28
CA LYS A 216 -5.15 7.32 -7.68
C LYS A 216 -6.19 8.44 -7.72
N VAL A 217 -5.95 9.44 -8.54
CA VAL A 217 -6.92 10.49 -8.87
C VAL A 217 -7.26 10.35 -10.34
N THR A 218 -8.55 10.24 -10.63
CA THR A 218 -9.09 10.26 -11.98
C THR A 218 -9.91 11.53 -12.17
N MET A 219 -9.96 11.98 -13.42
CA MET A 219 -10.84 13.07 -13.80
C MET A 219 -11.65 12.61 -15.01
N THR A 220 -12.97 12.75 -14.93
CA THR A 220 -13.81 12.57 -16.10
C THR A 220 -13.62 13.78 -17.00
N ALA A 221 -13.42 13.56 -18.29
CA ALA A 221 -13.36 14.67 -19.24
C ALA A 221 -14.66 15.47 -19.17
N PHE A 222 -14.54 16.79 -19.03
CA PHE A 222 -15.69 17.68 -19.08
C PHE A 222 -15.98 18.04 -20.53
N SER A 223 -17.27 18.02 -20.90
CA SER A 223 -17.73 18.65 -22.13
C SER A 223 -17.67 20.17 -22.01
N GLU A 224 -17.83 20.87 -23.13
CA GLU A 224 -18.05 22.31 -23.13
C GLU A 224 -19.28 22.65 -22.28
N MET A 225 -19.15 23.61 -21.37
CA MET A 225 -20.20 24.04 -20.45
C MET A 225 -20.48 25.53 -20.61
N ASP A 226 -21.75 25.92 -20.51
CA ASP A 226 -22.14 27.32 -20.45
C ASP A 226 -21.76 27.93 -19.10
N VAL A 227 -21.25 29.16 -19.11
CA VAL A 227 -20.90 29.87 -17.88
C VAL A 227 -22.16 30.48 -17.27
N LYS A 228 -22.56 29.97 -16.10
CA LYS A 228 -23.74 30.48 -15.39
C LYS A 228 -23.62 31.99 -15.14
N GLY A 229 -24.55 32.76 -15.71
CA GLY A 229 -24.60 34.22 -15.56
C GLY A 229 -23.91 35.00 -16.67
N LEU A 230 -23.27 34.34 -17.64
CA LEU A 230 -22.65 34.97 -18.82
C LEU A 230 -23.21 34.32 -20.09
N THR A 231 -24.16 34.99 -20.74
CA THR A 231 -24.83 34.48 -21.94
C THR A 231 -23.84 34.34 -23.10
N GLY A 232 -23.71 33.13 -23.63
CA GLY A 232 -22.87 32.83 -24.80
C GLY A 232 -21.41 32.51 -24.45
N ASP A 233 -20.97 32.74 -23.21
CA ASP A 233 -19.65 32.35 -22.75
C ASP A 233 -19.61 30.86 -22.42
N LYS A 234 -18.54 30.21 -22.87
CA LYS A 234 -18.35 28.77 -22.72
C LYS A 234 -16.99 28.41 -22.15
N VAL A 235 -16.92 27.29 -21.44
CA VAL A 235 -15.70 26.78 -20.84
C VAL A 235 -15.52 25.29 -21.08
N THR A 236 -14.28 24.89 -21.38
CA THR A 236 -13.87 23.48 -21.50
C THR A 236 -12.60 23.25 -20.69
N ILE A 237 -12.56 22.17 -19.90
CA ILE A 237 -11.34 21.73 -19.22
C ILE A 237 -10.47 20.98 -20.22
N THR A 238 -9.28 21.50 -20.46
CA THR A 238 -8.36 20.98 -21.50
C THR A 238 -7.21 20.15 -20.93
N ALA A 239 -6.84 20.41 -19.67
CA ALA A 239 -5.83 19.67 -18.94
C ALA A 239 -6.03 19.86 -17.43
N TRP A 240 -5.49 18.96 -16.63
CA TRP A 240 -5.45 19.09 -15.17
C TRP A 240 -4.17 18.46 -14.62
N ASP A 241 -3.78 18.85 -13.42
CA ASP A 241 -2.68 18.20 -12.69
C ASP A 241 -2.94 18.21 -11.19
N LEU A 242 -2.16 17.40 -10.46
CA LEU A 242 -2.12 17.45 -9.00
C LEU A 242 -1.12 18.50 -8.52
N ASP A 243 -1.51 19.20 -7.46
CA ASP A 243 -0.71 20.18 -6.76
C ASP A 243 -0.79 19.93 -5.25
N VAL A 244 0.19 20.42 -4.50
CA VAL A 244 0.32 20.19 -3.05
C VAL A 244 0.36 18.69 -2.73
N THR A 245 1.10 17.91 -3.53
CA THR A 245 1.25 16.46 -3.27
C THR A 245 2.30 16.21 -2.19
N ASN A 246 2.06 15.23 -1.33
CA ASN A 246 3.00 14.89 -0.27
C ASN A 246 4.35 14.44 -0.87
N LYS A 247 5.45 14.80 -0.21
CA LYS A 247 6.78 14.32 -0.56
C LYS A 247 7.19 13.10 0.20
N LYS A 248 6.42 12.63 1.19
CA LYS A 248 6.85 11.51 2.01
C LYS A 248 5.67 10.71 2.55
N SER A 249 5.88 9.42 2.75
CA SER A 249 4.89 8.50 3.32
C SER A 249 5.60 7.45 4.17
N TYR A 250 4.86 6.84 5.09
CA TYR A 250 5.31 5.64 5.79
C TYR A 250 5.32 4.43 4.84
N PRO A 251 6.20 3.44 5.05
CA PRO A 251 6.25 2.23 4.23
C PRO A 251 4.94 1.44 4.21
N VAL A 252 4.25 1.36 5.34
CA VAL A 252 2.95 0.69 5.47
C VAL A 252 1.94 1.71 5.96
N HIS A 253 0.69 1.62 5.50
CA HIS A 253 -0.38 2.53 5.90
C HIS A 253 -0.46 2.59 7.42
N ASN A 254 -0.33 3.80 7.95
CA ASN A 254 -0.13 4.01 9.37
C ASN A 254 -1.41 4.55 9.98
N VAL A 255 -1.92 3.86 10.98
CA VAL A 255 -3.05 4.30 11.81
C VAL A 255 -2.63 4.55 13.26
N ASP A 256 -1.37 4.24 13.57
CA ASP A 256 -0.79 4.44 14.88
C ASP A 256 -0.32 5.87 15.04
N ASN A 257 -0.78 6.49 16.13
CA ASN A 257 -0.36 7.82 16.49
C ASN A 257 0.94 7.78 17.29
N TYR A 258 2.06 7.81 16.58
CA TYR A 258 3.39 7.85 17.18
C TYR A 258 3.63 9.05 18.10
N ASP A 259 2.93 10.16 17.88
CA ASP A 259 3.10 11.41 18.62
C ASP A 259 2.19 11.50 19.86
N SER A 260 1.50 10.41 20.21
CA SER A 260 0.70 10.30 21.44
C SER A 260 -0.39 11.38 21.60
N PHE A 261 -0.95 11.92 20.49
CA PHE A 261 -2.19 12.70 20.60
C PHE A 261 -3.32 11.75 21.03
N GLY A 262 -3.74 11.86 22.29
CA GLY A 262 -4.64 10.93 22.96
C GLY A 262 -6.04 10.79 22.33
N ASP A 263 -6.62 9.61 22.55
CA ASP A 263 -8.05 9.23 22.56
C ASP A 263 -8.95 9.53 21.36
N TYR A 264 -8.47 10.14 20.28
CA TYR A 264 -9.35 10.56 19.18
C TYR A 264 -9.74 9.43 18.20
N TRP A 265 -9.09 8.27 18.26
CA TRP A 265 -9.15 7.27 17.18
C TRP A 265 -10.09 6.10 17.43
N GLY A 266 -10.33 5.68 18.68
CA GLY A 266 -11.08 4.43 18.95
C GLY A 266 -12.46 4.39 18.28
N ASN A 267 -13.25 5.44 18.47
CA ASN A 267 -14.61 5.53 17.91
C ASN A 267 -14.62 5.92 16.42
N ILE A 268 -13.49 6.37 15.85
CA ILE A 268 -13.47 6.76 14.44
C ILE A 268 -13.81 5.56 13.54
N TRP A 269 -13.37 4.38 13.97
CA TRP A 269 -13.51 3.13 13.25
C TRP A 269 -14.96 2.63 13.20
N GLU A 270 -15.82 3.13 14.07
CA GLU A 270 -17.27 2.85 14.03
C GLU A 270 -17.99 3.70 12.96
N VAL A 271 -17.36 4.76 12.46
CA VAL A 271 -17.98 5.63 11.46
C VAL A 271 -17.68 5.09 10.05
N ALA A 272 -18.73 4.69 9.36
CA ALA A 272 -18.69 4.03 8.05
C ALA A 272 -17.85 4.73 6.96
N ARG A 273 -17.55 6.04 7.07
CA ARG A 273 -16.71 6.73 6.08
C ARG A 273 -15.21 6.45 6.21
N PHE A 274 -14.76 5.96 7.37
CA PHE A 274 -13.35 5.69 7.67
C PHE A 274 -13.00 4.22 7.56
N THR A 275 -13.95 3.37 7.18
CA THR A 275 -13.75 1.93 7.00
C THR A 275 -14.49 1.44 5.76
N SER A 276 -14.16 0.25 5.24
CA SER A 276 -14.88 -0.33 4.11
C SER A 276 -16.21 -0.97 4.50
N GLY A 277 -16.40 -1.31 5.78
CA GLY A 277 -17.55 -2.07 6.27
C GLY A 277 -17.63 -3.51 5.74
N HIS A 278 -16.61 -3.99 5.03
CA HIS A 278 -16.63 -5.30 4.36
C HIS A 278 -16.46 -6.44 5.38
N THR A 279 -17.31 -7.47 5.30
CA THR A 279 -17.40 -8.55 6.29
C THR A 279 -16.14 -9.42 6.36
N THR A 280 -15.48 -9.65 5.24
CA THR A 280 -14.27 -10.50 5.17
C THR A 280 -13.02 -9.75 5.59
N PHE A 281 -12.93 -8.47 5.23
CA PHE A 281 -11.78 -7.61 5.52
C PHE A 281 -12.24 -6.16 5.57
N ASN A 282 -12.58 -5.69 6.77
CA ASN A 282 -12.95 -4.30 7.01
C ASN A 282 -11.68 -3.44 6.96
N ARG A 283 -11.46 -2.72 5.87
CA ARG A 283 -10.23 -1.97 5.60
C ARG A 283 -10.31 -0.58 6.20
N ALA A 284 -9.22 -0.07 6.78
CA ALA A 284 -9.13 1.34 7.15
C ALA A 284 -9.10 2.24 5.90
N HIS A 285 -9.81 3.36 5.93
CA HIS A 285 -9.78 4.39 4.87
C HIS A 285 -9.15 5.70 5.34
N TRP A 286 -8.72 5.74 6.60
CA TRP A 286 -8.03 6.87 7.19
C TRP A 286 -6.65 6.43 7.66
N GLY A 287 -5.68 7.34 7.60
CA GLY A 287 -4.32 7.14 8.06
C GLY A 287 -3.72 8.41 8.64
N ILE A 288 -2.52 8.24 9.16
CA ILE A 288 -1.64 9.26 9.71
C ILE A 288 -0.38 9.22 8.88
N ASP A 289 -0.22 10.20 8.00
CA ASP A 289 1.00 10.37 7.24
C ASP A 289 2.12 11.04 8.08
N PRO A 290 3.36 11.12 7.56
CA PRO A 290 4.48 11.66 8.35
C PRO A 290 4.42 13.17 8.64
N ASN A 291 3.49 13.92 8.04
CA ASN A 291 3.31 15.35 8.28
C ASN A 291 1.91 15.71 8.82
N TYR A 292 1.20 14.71 9.35
CA TYR A 292 -0.22 14.76 9.73
C TYR A 292 -0.61 15.94 10.64
N SER A 293 0.26 16.34 11.57
CA SER A 293 -0.02 17.41 12.55
C SER A 293 1.19 18.29 12.88
N THR A 294 2.25 18.22 12.06
CA THR A 294 3.52 18.88 12.34
C THR A 294 3.75 20.10 11.46
N ILE A 295 2.86 20.36 10.49
CA ILE A 295 3.01 21.46 9.55
C ILE A 295 2.53 22.78 10.15
N SER A 296 3.35 23.82 10.01
CA SER A 296 2.98 25.16 10.46
C SER A 296 1.91 25.80 9.57
N ASN A 297 0.85 26.33 10.19
CA ASN A 297 -0.30 26.93 9.49
C ASN A 297 -0.09 28.37 9.02
N ASP A 298 0.99 29.02 9.47
CA ASP A 298 1.34 30.40 9.14
C ASP A 298 2.11 30.55 7.81
N LYS A 299 2.70 29.45 7.32
CA LYS A 299 3.49 29.44 6.09
C LYS A 299 2.62 29.12 4.89
N LYS A 300 2.78 29.89 3.82
CA LYS A 300 2.13 29.63 2.52
C LYS A 300 2.74 28.43 1.78
N TYR A 301 4.03 28.19 1.95
CA TYR A 301 4.77 27.07 1.34
C TYR A 301 5.67 26.42 2.39
N THR A 302 5.84 25.11 2.29
CA THR A 302 6.69 24.31 3.16
C THR A 302 7.53 23.36 2.31
N ASP A 303 8.60 22.81 2.85
CA ASP A 303 9.42 21.85 2.09
C ASP A 303 8.81 20.45 2.02
N GLU A 304 7.63 20.26 2.63
CA GLU A 304 6.93 19.00 2.86
C GLU A 304 6.06 18.57 1.68
N PHE A 305 5.65 19.52 0.84
CA PHE A 305 4.79 19.26 -0.32
C PHE A 305 5.44 19.71 -1.63
N ASN A 306 5.01 19.10 -2.72
CA ASN A 306 5.34 19.56 -4.08
C ASN A 306 4.32 20.62 -4.50
N TYR A 307 4.81 21.79 -4.91
CA TYR A 307 3.97 22.88 -5.38
C TYR A 307 4.22 23.16 -6.85
N LYS A 308 3.14 23.37 -7.60
CA LYS A 308 3.19 23.87 -8.96
C LYS A 308 3.36 25.38 -8.94
N ALA A 309 4.18 25.89 -9.85
CA ALA A 309 4.37 27.32 -10.02
C ALA A 309 3.07 27.99 -10.49
N LYS A 310 2.90 29.29 -10.20
CA LYS A 310 1.75 30.05 -10.73
C LYS A 310 1.69 30.05 -12.27
N THR A 311 2.84 29.96 -12.91
CA THR A 311 3.00 29.85 -14.37
C THR A 311 3.15 28.40 -14.84
N TYR A 312 2.58 27.44 -14.12
CA TYR A 312 2.69 26.02 -14.45
C TYR A 312 2.19 25.75 -15.87
N ASP A 313 3.05 25.10 -16.67
CA ASP A 313 2.71 24.66 -18.00
C ASP A 313 2.11 23.25 -17.96
N PHE A 314 0.90 23.13 -18.49
CA PHE A 314 0.15 21.88 -18.56
C PHE A 314 0.57 20.98 -19.74
N SER A 315 1.55 21.38 -20.55
CA SER A 315 2.03 20.57 -21.70
C SER A 315 2.45 19.15 -21.30
N ALA A 316 2.99 18.97 -20.09
CA ALA A 316 3.39 17.67 -19.53
C ALA A 316 2.32 17.00 -18.66
N ALA A 317 1.15 17.61 -18.50
CA ALA A 317 0.12 17.12 -17.59
C ALA A 317 -0.66 15.90 -18.16
N GLY A 318 -0.44 15.54 -19.42
CA GLY A 318 -1.17 14.46 -20.09
C GLY A 318 -2.61 14.83 -20.43
N GLY A 319 -3.36 13.86 -20.96
CA GLY A 319 -4.75 14.04 -21.33
C GLY A 319 -5.68 14.12 -20.11
N ALA A 320 -6.85 14.74 -20.27
CA ALA A 320 -7.79 14.97 -19.18
C ALA A 320 -8.30 13.69 -18.50
N THR A 321 -8.29 12.55 -19.20
CA THR A 321 -8.73 11.25 -18.66
C THR A 321 -7.61 10.40 -18.08
N ALA A 322 -6.34 10.81 -18.22
CA ALA A 322 -5.23 10.05 -17.69
C ALA A 322 -5.25 10.08 -16.14
N PRO A 323 -5.19 8.92 -15.46
CA PRO A 323 -5.08 8.91 -14.01
C PRO A 323 -3.76 9.52 -13.57
N LYS A 324 -3.75 10.09 -12.37
CA LYS A 324 -2.54 10.58 -11.71
C LYS A 324 -2.41 9.94 -10.34
N TYR A 325 -1.18 9.79 -9.89
CA TYR A 325 -0.88 9.18 -8.61
C TYR A 325 -0.15 10.15 -7.71
N CYS A 326 -0.43 10.07 -6.42
CA CYS A 326 0.30 10.81 -5.39
C CYS A 326 0.41 9.97 -4.13
N LEU A 327 1.41 10.26 -3.30
CA LEU A 327 1.48 9.72 -1.94
C LEU A 327 0.26 10.16 -1.14
N GLU A 328 -0.07 9.39 -0.10
CA GLU A 328 -1.07 9.77 0.89
C GLU A 328 -0.76 11.16 1.46
N ASN A 329 -1.81 11.96 1.64
CA ASN A 329 -1.74 13.28 2.25
C ASN A 329 -2.95 13.45 3.18
N THR A 330 -2.73 13.23 4.47
CA THR A 330 -3.76 13.28 5.52
C THR A 330 -3.38 14.29 6.58
N PHE A 331 -4.35 14.76 7.36
CA PHE A 331 -4.13 15.84 8.32
C PHE A 331 -5.12 15.79 9.46
N SER A 332 -4.71 16.29 10.63
CA SER A 332 -5.65 16.55 11.72
C SER A 332 -6.56 17.73 11.40
N LEU A 333 -7.67 17.85 12.13
CA LEU A 333 -8.66 18.91 11.95
C LEU A 333 -8.04 20.31 11.96
N GLY A 334 -7.01 20.50 12.80
CA GLY A 334 -6.28 21.76 12.92
C GLY A 334 -5.29 22.05 11.79
N HIS A 335 -5.18 21.18 10.77
CA HIS A 335 -4.20 21.28 9.67
C HIS A 335 -4.84 21.13 8.27
N MET A 336 -6.18 21.25 8.17
CA MET A 336 -6.91 21.22 6.90
C MET A 336 -6.82 22.55 6.11
N TYR A 337 -5.62 22.91 5.64
CA TYR A 337 -5.38 24.18 4.91
C TYR A 337 -5.13 23.97 3.41
N GLN A 338 -5.54 24.96 2.60
CA GLN A 338 -5.43 24.92 1.12
C GLN A 338 -4.03 24.67 0.58
N ASN A 339 -2.99 25.01 1.34
CA ASN A 339 -1.60 24.87 0.97
C ASN A 339 -0.94 23.61 1.55
N GLN A 340 -1.71 22.77 2.23
CA GLN A 340 -1.28 21.48 2.77
C GLN A 340 -2.15 20.35 2.19
N THR A 341 -3.38 20.64 1.77
CA THR A 341 -4.28 19.68 1.14
C THR A 341 -3.95 19.47 -0.34
N THR A 342 -3.68 18.23 -0.73
CA THR A 342 -3.58 17.81 -2.14
C THR A 342 -4.78 18.32 -2.92
N ARG A 343 -4.53 18.99 -4.03
CA ARG A 343 -5.57 19.64 -4.84
C ARG A 343 -5.40 19.35 -6.32
N VAL A 344 -6.50 19.49 -7.04
CA VAL A 344 -6.50 19.48 -8.50
C VAL A 344 -6.42 20.91 -9.01
N ILE A 345 -5.48 21.17 -9.93
CA ILE A 345 -5.41 22.40 -10.73
C ILE A 345 -5.84 22.10 -12.16
N MET A 346 -6.54 23.03 -12.80
CA MET A 346 -7.14 22.81 -14.12
C MET A 346 -6.81 23.95 -15.08
N LYS A 347 -6.61 23.59 -16.35
CA LYS A 347 -6.50 24.53 -17.46
C LYS A 347 -7.83 24.63 -18.20
N LEU A 348 -8.37 25.83 -18.22
CA LEU A 348 -9.63 26.16 -18.88
C LEU A 348 -9.35 26.82 -20.24
N HIS A 349 -10.13 26.43 -21.24
CA HIS A 349 -10.27 27.18 -22.48
C HIS A 349 -11.63 27.88 -22.47
N THR A 350 -11.63 29.20 -22.68
CA THR A 350 -12.84 30.02 -22.68
C THR A 350 -13.12 30.56 -24.07
N CYS A 351 -14.33 30.32 -24.58
CA CYS A 351 -14.84 30.97 -25.78
C CYS A 351 -15.75 32.11 -25.32
N GLN A 352 -15.38 33.35 -25.60
CA GLN A 352 -16.25 34.50 -25.34
C GLN A 352 -17.22 34.69 -26.50
N ALA A 353 -18.47 35.01 -26.19
CA ALA A 353 -19.39 35.50 -27.21
C ALA A 353 -18.95 36.91 -27.67
N VAL A 354 -18.85 37.10 -28.99
CA VAL A 354 -18.56 38.40 -29.62
C VAL A 354 -19.80 39.25 -29.70
#